data_AF-A0A416EII6-F1
#
_entry.id   AF-A0A416EII6-F1
#
_cell.length_a   1.000
_cell.length_b   1.000
_cell.length_c   1.000
_cell.angle_alpha   90.00
_cell.angle_beta   90.00
_cell.angle_gamma   90.00
#
_symmetry.space_group_name_H-M   'P 1'
#
loop_
_entity.id
_entity.type
_entity.pdbx_description
1 polymer ?
#
loop_
_entity_poly.entity_id
_entity_poly.type
_entity_poly.pdbx_seq_one_letter_code
_entity_poly.pdbx_strand_id
1 'polypeptide(L)'
;MKTSNHAKTRIKERCGLGKDSGDRLAAIALEKGLKRNEANGQLKRYMDKLYFTNPDAGNIRIYAEKVWIFSEDKLVTVFGISKGLKDQANTQIKRKSRKENYMGN
;
A
#
# COMPACT_ATOMS: atom_id res chain seq x y z
N MET A 1 -14.54 1.29 4.83
CA MET A 1 -13.73 0.17 4.30
C MET A 1 -14.26 -1.14 4.90
N LYS A 2 -14.72 -2.09 4.09
CA LYS A 2 -15.15 -3.42 4.59
C LYS A 2 -13.96 -4.37 4.57
N THR A 3 -13.25 -4.52 5.68
CA THR A 3 -12.16 -5.52 5.82
C THR A 3 -12.72 -6.92 6.05
N SER A 4 -12.28 -7.92 5.27
CA SER A 4 -12.62 -9.34 5.56
C SER A 4 -12.04 -9.78 6.90
N ASN A 5 -12.70 -10.76 7.53
CA ASN A 5 -12.13 -11.46 8.68
C ASN A 5 -10.77 -12.08 8.35
N HIS A 6 -10.56 -12.59 7.13
CA HIS A 6 -9.26 -13.09 6.68
C HIS A 6 -8.17 -12.01 6.67
N ALA A 7 -8.47 -10.83 6.12
CA ALA A 7 -7.52 -9.71 6.12
C ALA A 7 -7.23 -9.17 7.53
N LYS A 8 -8.23 -9.15 8.41
CA LYS A 8 -8.08 -8.77 9.82
C LYS A 8 -7.11 -9.68 10.57
N THR A 9 -7.24 -10.99 10.39
CA THR A 9 -6.30 -11.98 10.95
C THR A 9 -4.88 -11.75 10.42
N ARG A 10 -4.74 -11.51 9.10
CA ARG A 10 -3.43 -11.27 8.48
C ARG A 10 -2.75 -9.97 8.89
N ILE A 11 -3.50 -8.88 9.09
CA ILE A 11 -2.95 -7.61 9.59
C ILE A 11 -2.32 -7.82 10.98
N LYS A 12 -3.04 -8.51 11.88
CA LYS A 12 -2.56 -8.79 13.23
C LYS A 12 -1.33 -9.70 13.21
N GLU A 13 -1.38 -10.80 12.45
CA GLU A 13 -0.30 -11.78 12.34
C GLU A 13 0.98 -11.22 11.67
N ARG A 14 0.84 -10.41 10.62
CA ARG A 14 1.98 -10.04 9.74
C ARG A 14 2.55 -8.65 10.01
N CYS A 15 1.75 -7.76 10.59
CA CYS A 15 2.18 -6.38 10.85
C CYS A 15 2.19 -6.02 12.33
N GLY A 16 1.74 -6.92 13.23
CA GLY A 16 1.66 -6.64 14.67
C GLY A 16 0.71 -5.50 15.02
N LEU A 17 -0.20 -5.14 14.11
CA LEU A 17 -1.13 -4.02 14.29
C LEU A 17 -2.42 -4.51 14.95
N GLY A 18 -2.90 -3.77 15.95
CA GLY A 18 -4.25 -3.93 16.50
C GLY A 18 -5.30 -3.71 15.41
N LYS A 19 -6.49 -4.32 15.60
CA LYS A 19 -7.57 -4.32 14.60
C LYS A 19 -7.91 -2.91 14.11
N ASP A 20 -8.11 -1.97 15.03
CA ASP A 20 -8.55 -0.61 14.70
C ASP A 20 -7.44 0.24 14.06
N SER A 21 -6.19 0.06 14.50
CA SER A 21 -5.04 0.75 13.90
C SER A 21 -4.71 0.21 12.51
N GLY A 22 -4.90 -1.10 12.30
CA GLY A 22 -4.82 -1.76 11.01
C GLY A 22 -5.84 -1.25 10.00
N ASP A 23 -7.11 -1.21 10.40
CA ASP A 23 -8.19 -0.70 9.54
C ASP A 23 -7.98 0.79 9.21
N ARG A 24 -7.58 1.62 10.18
CA ARG A 24 -7.26 3.04 9.93
C ARG A 24 -6.11 3.20 8.92
N LEU A 25 -5.00 2.46 9.10
CA LEU A 25 -3.85 2.54 8.20
C LEU A 25 -4.17 2.02 6.79
N ALA A 26 -4.98 0.97 6.68
CA ALA A 26 -5.43 0.46 5.39
C ALA A 26 -6.32 1.47 4.66
N ALA A 27 -7.23 2.17 5.36
CA ALA A 27 -8.03 3.23 4.76
C ALA A 27 -7.15 4.38 4.23
N ILE A 28 -6.17 4.83 5.02
CA ILE A 28 -5.22 5.86 4.60
C ILE A 28 -4.37 5.37 3.42
N ALA A 29 -3.92 4.11 3.44
CA ALA A 29 -3.15 3.55 2.35
C ALA A 29 -3.95 3.44 1.05
N LEU A 30 -5.25 3.11 1.13
CA LEU A 30 -6.14 3.04 -0.02
C LEU A 30 -6.29 4.41 -0.71
N GLU A 31 -6.48 5.46 0.11
CA GLU A 31 -6.67 6.85 -0.31
C GLU A 31 -5.36 7.51 -0.77
N LYS A 32 -4.34 7.53 0.11
CA LYS A 32 -3.12 8.34 -0.04
C LYS A 32 -1.89 7.53 -0.43
N GLY A 33 -1.97 6.21 -0.39
CA GLY A 33 -0.83 5.36 -0.74
C GLY A 33 -0.37 5.57 -2.19
N LEU A 34 0.92 5.28 -2.41
CA LEU A 34 1.49 5.33 -3.76
C LEU A 34 0.91 4.20 -4.60
N LYS A 35 0.30 4.55 -5.73
CA LYS A 35 -0.27 3.61 -6.69
C LYS A 35 0.80 3.07 -7.63
N ARG A 36 0.56 1.88 -8.20
CA ARG A 36 1.44 1.27 -9.21
C ARG A 36 1.67 2.18 -10.44
N ASN A 37 0.67 2.93 -10.88
CA ASN A 37 0.78 3.85 -12.01
C ASN A 37 1.55 5.14 -11.67
N GLU A 38 1.56 5.55 -10.41
CA GLU A 38 2.33 6.69 -9.89
C GLU A 38 3.79 6.32 -9.61
N ALA A 39 4.05 5.04 -9.33
CA ALA A 39 5.39 4.54 -9.09
C ALA A 39 6.24 4.50 -10.37
N ASN A 40 7.54 4.72 -10.21
CA ASN A 40 8.53 4.65 -11.28
C ASN A 40 9.78 3.86 -10.90
N GLY A 41 10.59 3.50 -11.91
CA GLY A 41 11.88 2.81 -11.74
C GLY A 41 11.75 1.41 -11.14
N GLN A 42 12.69 1.05 -10.26
CA GLN A 42 12.70 -0.27 -9.59
C GLN A 42 11.44 -0.51 -8.75
N LEU A 43 10.90 0.52 -8.10
CA LEU A 43 9.69 0.40 -7.29
C LEU A 43 8.47 0.00 -8.14
N LYS A 44 8.34 0.57 -9.35
CA LYS A 44 7.29 0.19 -10.29
C LYS A 44 7.42 -1.28 -10.68
N ARG A 45 8.62 -1.72 -11.07
CA ARG A 45 8.88 -3.13 -11.43
C ARG A 45 8.57 -4.09 -10.30
N TYR A 46 8.87 -3.69 -9.06
CA TYR A 46 8.50 -4.45 -7.88
C TYR A 46 6.97 -4.57 -7.71
N MET A 47 6.24 -3.47 -7.86
CA MET A 47 4.78 -3.47 -7.81
C MET A 47 4.15 -4.24 -8.98
N ASP A 48 4.73 -4.15 -10.18
CA ASP A 48 4.32 -4.91 -11.36
C ASP A 48 4.43 -6.42 -11.08
N LYS A 49 5.58 -6.87 -10.54
CA LYS A 49 5.78 -8.28 -10.18
C LYS A 49 4.72 -8.77 -9.18
N LEU A 50 4.42 -7.97 -8.16
CA LEU A 50 3.39 -8.31 -7.17
C LEU A 50 2.00 -8.44 -7.80
N TYR A 51 1.68 -7.54 -8.73
CA TYR A 51 0.41 -7.55 -9.47
C TYR A 51 0.28 -8.82 -10.32
N PHE A 52 1.32 -9.17 -11.09
CA PHE A 52 1.28 -10.37 -11.94
C PHE A 52 1.23 -11.68 -11.15
N THR A 53 1.80 -11.72 -9.94
CA THR A 53 1.71 -12.88 -9.05
C THR A 53 0.36 -12.99 -8.33
N ASN A 54 -0.41 -11.89 -8.25
CA ASN A 54 -1.70 -11.85 -7.54
C ASN A 54 -2.75 -11.12 -8.40
N PRO A 55 -3.21 -11.72 -9.51
CA PRO A 55 -4.10 -11.05 -10.47
C PRO A 55 -5.42 -10.58 -9.86
N ASP A 56 -5.96 -11.29 -8.86
CA ASP A 56 -7.19 -10.91 -8.14
C ASP A 56 -7.01 -9.70 -7.19
N ALA A 57 -5.75 -9.29 -7.01
CA ALA A 57 -5.31 -8.27 -6.07
C ALA A 57 -4.90 -7.00 -6.85
N GLY A 58 -5.87 -6.50 -7.62
CA GLY A 58 -5.63 -5.47 -8.62
C GLY A 58 -5.25 -4.09 -8.08
N ASN A 59 -5.39 -3.87 -6.77
CA ASN A 59 -5.20 -2.59 -6.15
C ASN A 59 -4.04 -2.62 -5.13
N ILE A 60 -2.83 -2.32 -5.59
CA ILE A 60 -1.62 -2.27 -4.75
C ILE A 60 -1.32 -0.82 -4.34
N ARG A 61 -1.02 -0.63 -3.06
CA ARG A 61 -0.61 0.65 -2.46
C ARG A 61 0.65 0.47 -1.62
N ILE A 62 1.56 1.44 -1.69
CA ILE A 62 2.69 1.52 -0.77
C ILE A 62 2.47 2.70 0.17
N TYR A 63 2.48 2.43 1.47
CA TYR A 63 2.28 3.43 2.52
C TYR A 63 2.90 2.96 3.84
N ALA A 64 3.53 3.87 4.59
CA ALA A 64 4.16 3.60 5.89
C ALA A 64 5.09 2.36 5.87
N GLU A 65 5.94 2.29 4.84
CA GLU A 65 6.89 1.19 4.58
C GLU A 65 6.24 -0.20 4.41
N LYS A 66 4.94 -0.23 4.11
CA LYS A 66 4.17 -1.45 3.91
C LYS A 66 3.57 -1.47 2.51
N VAL A 67 3.48 -2.68 1.98
CA VAL A 67 2.72 -3.01 0.78
C VAL A 67 1.35 -3.44 1.22
N TRP A 68 0.34 -2.70 0.79
CA TRP A 68 -1.07 -2.96 1.04
C TRP A 68 -1.70 -3.43 -0.25
N ILE A 69 -2.28 -4.62 -0.22
CA ILE A 69 -2.91 -5.23 -1.38
C ILE A 69 -4.41 -5.31 -1.13
N PHE A 70 -5.17 -4.71 -2.02
CA PHE A 70 -6.62 -4.66 -1.99
C PHE A 70 -7.20 -5.37 -3.21
N SER A 71 -8.38 -5.97 -3.01
CA SER A 71 -9.30 -6.35 -4.07
C SER A 71 -10.45 -5.35 -3.97
N GLU A 72 -10.64 -4.53 -5.00
CA GLU A 72 -11.49 -3.33 -4.95
C GLU A 72 -11.13 -2.40 -3.77
N ASP A 73 -12.02 -2.24 -2.80
CA ASP A 73 -11.87 -1.43 -1.58
C ASP A 73 -11.52 -2.28 -0.33
N LYS A 74 -11.38 -3.60 -0.50
CA LYS A 74 -11.21 -4.56 0.58
C LYS A 74 -9.76 -4.99 0.67
N LEU A 75 -9.15 -4.78 1.84
CA LEU A 75 -7.81 -5.27 2.10
C LEU A 75 -7.80 -6.80 1.99
N VAL A 76 -6.83 -7.34 1.25
CA VAL A 76 -6.56 -8.77 1.10
C VAL A 76 -5.37 -9.14 1.99
N THR A 77 -4.26 -8.40 1.86
CA THR A 77 -3.04 -8.67 2.64
C THR A 77 -2.17 -7.42 2.78
N VAL A 78 -1.31 -7.44 3.80
CA VAL A 78 -0.29 -6.42 4.07
C VAL A 78 1.02 -7.08 4.49
N PHE A 79 2.15 -6.52 4.06
CA PHE A 79 3.50 -6.94 4.48
C PHE A 79 4.51 -5.80 4.31
N GLY A 80 5.68 -5.92 4.93
CA GLY A 80 6.74 -4.92 4.83
C GLY A 80 7.34 -4.86 3.43
N ILE A 81 7.68 -3.65 2.97
CA ILE A 81 8.42 -3.48 1.71
C ILE A 81 9.83 -4.07 1.83
N SER A 82 10.38 -4.56 0.71
CA SER A 82 11.79 -4.99 0.64
C SER A 82 12.72 -3.86 1.09
N LYS A 83 13.75 -4.20 1.89
CA LYS A 83 14.68 -3.23 2.50
C LYS A 83 15.31 -2.29 1.47
N GLY A 84 15.73 -2.82 0.32
CA GLY A 84 16.37 -2.03 -0.75
C GLY A 84 15.46 -1.04 -1.49
N LEU A 85 14.14 -1.07 -1.24
CA LEU A 85 13.17 -0.21 -1.89
C LEU A 85 12.56 0.85 -0.96
N LYS A 86 12.91 0.83 0.33
CA LYS A 86 12.36 1.75 1.34
C LYS A 86 12.61 3.21 0.99
N ASP A 87 13.85 3.57 0.68
CA ASP A 87 14.22 4.97 0.40
C ASP A 87 13.58 5.48 -0.89
N GLN A 88 13.49 4.62 -1.89
CA GLN A 88 12.82 4.93 -3.14
C GLN A 88 11.31 5.13 -2.93
N ALA A 89 10.66 4.27 -2.15
CA ALA A 89 9.25 4.42 -1.78
C ALA A 89 9.01 5.72 -1.01
N ASN A 90 9.81 6.00 0.03
CA ASN A 90 9.71 7.20 0.84
C ASN A 90 9.89 8.47 0.00
N THR A 91 10.85 8.47 -0.93
CA THR A 91 11.07 9.59 -1.87
C THR A 91 9.88 9.82 -2.79
N GLN A 92 9.33 8.76 -3.38
CA GLN A 92 8.20 8.88 -4.31
C GLN A 92 6.91 9.30 -3.60
N ILE A 93 6.67 8.81 -2.38
CA ILE A 93 5.54 9.23 -1.54
C ILE A 93 5.66 10.73 -1.18
N LYS A 94 6.85 11.19 -0.78
CA LYS A 94 7.10 12.63 -0.51
C LYS A 94 6.87 13.51 -1.74
N ARG A 95 7.23 13.04 -2.93
CA ARG A 95 6.98 13.77 -4.19
C ARG A 95 5.49 13.85 -4.50
N LYS A 96 4.76 12.75 -4.30
CA LYS A 96 3.30 12.72 -4.45
C LYS A 96 2.62 13.72 -3.52
N SER A 97 2.93 13.68 -2.23
CA SER A 97 2.30 14.59 -1.25
C SER A 97 2.58 16.06 -1.55
N ARG A 98 3.81 16.40 -1.99
CA ARG A 98 4.11 17.76 -2.46
C ARG A 98 3.23 18.15 -3.65
N LYS A 99 3.13 17.29 -4.67
CA LYS A 99 2.32 17.57 -5.88
C LYS A 99 0.84 17.78 -5.54
N GLU A 100 0.27 16.95 -4.67
CA GLU A 100 -1.12 17.09 -4.21
C GLU A 100 -1.35 18.43 -3.49
N ASN A 101 -0.42 18.86 -2.62
CA ASN A 101 -0.51 20.15 -1.94
C ASN A 101 -0.42 21.34 -2.90
N TYR A 102 0.33 21.25 -4.00
CA TYR A 102 0.41 22.31 -5.01
C TYR A 102 -0.83 22.41 -5.91
N MET A 103 -1.55 21.30 -6.12
CA MET A 103 -2.75 21.24 -6.97
C MET A 103 -4.04 21.50 -6.19
N GLY A 104 -3.97 21.53 -4.86
CA GLY A 104 -5.12 21.72 -3.96
C GLY A 104 -5.33 23.14 -3.45
N ASN A 105 -4.74 24.14 -4.11
CA ASN A 105 -4.93 25.58 -3.86
C ASN A 105 -5.52 26.26 -5.10
#